data_AF-J6HFY5-F1
#
_entry.id   AF-J6HFY5-F1
#
_cell.length_a   1.000
_cell.length_b   1.000
_cell.length_c   1.000
_cell.angle_alpha   90.00
_cell.angle_beta   90.00
_cell.angle_gamma   90.00
#
_symmetry.space_group_name_H-M   'P 1'
#
loop_
_entity.id
_entity.type
_entity.pdbx_description
1 polymer ?
#
loop_
_entity_poly.entity_id
_entity_poly.type
_entity_poly.pdbx_seq_one_letter_code
_entity_poly.pdbx_strand_id
1 'polypeptide(L)'
;MVDIGIKLKEMIDESFSEYIAVDMIIRGLNRRIEKNIATQKDVITLCKRLGDIGVRALQDNIKPDILPNGKMYWNIAEKAIKPLMINIHTIVNQAAAEVLETEHQNAGIHIKTIISPFPEERIESLINNFVEAYNAGTEEDE
;
A
#
# COMPACT_ATOMS: atom_id res chain seq x y z
N MET A 1 14.43 -5.47 -24.27
CA MET A 1 14.50 -6.22 -22.99
C MET A 1 13.45 -5.59 -22.08
N VAL A 2 12.49 -6.36 -21.59
CA VAL A 2 11.43 -5.84 -20.68
C VAL A 2 12.05 -5.66 -19.30
N ASP A 3 11.89 -4.48 -18.70
CA ASP A 3 12.33 -4.21 -17.33
C ASP A 3 11.45 -4.99 -16.36
N ILE A 4 12.04 -5.97 -15.67
CA ILE A 4 11.32 -6.86 -14.73
C ILE A 4 10.66 -6.06 -13.61
N GLY A 5 11.28 -4.96 -13.15
CA GLY A 5 10.69 -4.11 -12.12
C GLY A 5 9.40 -3.42 -12.59
N ILE A 6 9.36 -2.98 -13.85
CA ILE A 6 8.15 -2.39 -14.45
C ILE A 6 7.06 -3.46 -14.61
N LYS A 7 7.43 -4.64 -15.11
CA LYS A 7 6.47 -5.74 -15.27
C LYS A 7 5.86 -6.18 -13.93
N LEU A 8 6.69 -6.33 -12.89
CA LEU A 8 6.21 -6.67 -11.54
C LEU A 8 5.26 -5.61 -10.99
N LYS A 9 5.61 -4.33 -11.15
CA LYS A 9 4.75 -3.22 -10.75
C LYS A 9 3.37 -3.33 -11.38
N GLU A 10 3.29 -3.55 -12.70
CA GLU A 10 2.01 -3.67 -13.41
C GLU A 10 1.15 -4.83 -12.87
N MET A 11 1.75 -6.00 -12.69
CA MET A 11 1.06 -7.18 -12.16
C MET A 11 0.56 -6.98 -10.72
N ILE A 12 1.37 -6.34 -9.87
CA ILE A 12 1.03 -5.99 -8.49
C ILE A 12 -0.12 -4.97 -8.46
N ASP A 13 -0.04 -3.92 -9.27
CA ASP A 13 -1.07 -2.88 -9.34
C ASP A 13 -2.42 -3.44 -9.83
N GLU A 14 -2.39 -4.33 -10.82
CA GLU A 14 -3.57 -5.04 -11.33
C GLU A 14 -4.21 -5.90 -10.22
N SER A 15 -3.42 -6.79 -9.60
CA SER A 15 -3.90 -7.66 -8.51
C SER A 15 -4.44 -6.85 -7.33
N PHE A 16 -3.74 -5.78 -6.93
CA PHE A 16 -4.15 -4.90 -5.86
C PHE A 16 -5.49 -4.23 -6.17
N SER A 17 -5.66 -3.73 -7.39
CA SER A 17 -6.89 -3.08 -7.85
C SER A 17 -8.07 -4.06 -7.90
N GLU A 18 -7.85 -5.27 -8.40
CA GLU A 18 -8.87 -6.33 -8.43
C GLU A 18 -9.33 -6.71 -7.02
N TYR A 19 -8.38 -6.92 -6.10
CA TYR A 19 -8.68 -7.25 -4.71
C TYR A 19 -9.43 -6.13 -4.00
N ILE A 20 -9.05 -4.87 -4.20
CA ILE A 20 -9.82 -3.72 -3.69
C ILE A 20 -11.23 -3.72 -4.28
N ALA A 21 -11.36 -3.92 -5.59
CA ALA A 21 -12.63 -3.79 -6.29
C ALA A 21 -13.69 -4.74 -5.72
N VAL A 22 -13.31 -5.93 -5.29
CA VAL A 22 -14.23 -6.94 -4.71
C VAL A 22 -14.32 -6.90 -3.19
N ASP A 23 -13.51 -6.10 -2.51
CA ASP A 23 -13.44 -6.08 -1.05
C ASP A 23 -14.66 -5.40 -0.40
N MET A 24 -15.47 -6.19 0.31
CA MET A 24 -16.69 -5.70 0.96
C MET A 24 -16.41 -4.72 2.10
N ILE A 25 -15.27 -4.84 2.79
CA ILE A 25 -14.88 -3.96 3.89
C ILE A 25 -14.54 -2.58 3.32
N ILE A 26 -13.68 -2.52 2.29
CA ILE A 26 -13.33 -1.26 1.61
C ILE A 26 -14.58 -0.59 1.02
N ARG A 27 -15.44 -1.34 0.34
CA ARG A 27 -16.72 -0.82 -0.16
C ARG A 27 -17.62 -0.28 0.96
N GLY A 28 -17.58 -0.87 2.15
CA GLY A 28 -18.31 -0.39 3.33
C GLY A 28 -17.73 0.91 3.88
N LEU A 29 -16.41 0.98 3.99
CA LEU A 29 -15.68 2.15 4.49
C LEU A 29 -15.83 3.35 3.55
N ASN A 30 -15.67 3.15 2.24
CA ASN A 30 -15.87 4.23 1.24
C ASN A 30 -17.28 4.83 1.32
N ARG A 31 -18.32 3.98 1.45
CA ARG A 31 -19.70 4.47 1.63
C ARG A 31 -19.90 5.26 2.93
N ARG A 32 -19.13 4.99 3.98
CA ARG A 32 -19.19 5.76 5.24
C ARG A 32 -18.49 7.12 5.08
N ILE A 33 -17.37 7.14 4.35
CA ILE A 33 -16.62 8.35 4.01
C ILE A 33 -17.50 9.27 3.13
N GLU A 34 -18.05 8.75 2.03
CA GLU A 34 -18.97 9.48 1.12
C GLU A 34 -20.20 10.08 1.83
N LYS A 35 -20.65 9.43 2.90
CA LYS A 35 -21.79 9.88 3.72
C LYS A 35 -21.41 10.82 4.86
N ASN A 36 -20.13 11.17 5.01
CA ASN A 36 -19.61 11.99 6.09
C ASN A 36 -19.93 11.42 7.49
N ILE A 37 -20.00 10.09 7.63
CA ILE A 37 -20.25 9.37 8.90
C ILE A 37 -19.10 8.45 9.30
N ALA A 38 -18.01 8.45 8.53
CA ALA A 38 -16.79 7.75 8.89
C ALA A 38 -16.09 8.46 10.06
N THR A 39 -15.29 7.69 10.78
CA THR A 39 -14.52 8.11 11.97
C THR A 39 -13.06 7.75 11.78
N GLN A 40 -12.17 8.27 12.62
CA GLN A 40 -10.75 7.89 12.58
C GLN A 40 -10.52 6.37 12.77
N LYS A 41 -11.44 5.66 13.44
CA LYS A 41 -11.40 4.19 13.54
C LYS A 41 -11.65 3.50 12.19
N ASP A 42 -12.51 4.07 11.36
CA ASP A 42 -12.75 3.60 9.99
C ASP A 42 -11.49 3.75 9.14
N VAL A 43 -10.76 4.87 9.29
CA VAL A 43 -9.48 5.13 8.59
C VAL A 43 -8.41 4.12 9.01
N ILE A 44 -8.28 3.81 10.31
CA ILE A 44 -7.36 2.77 10.80
C ILE A 44 -7.73 1.40 10.18
N THR A 45 -9.02 1.11 10.06
CA THR A 45 -9.49 -0.15 9.46
C THR A 45 -9.18 -0.20 7.97
N LEU A 46 -9.36 0.92 7.25
CA LEU A 46 -8.99 1.07 5.84
C LEU A 46 -7.49 0.82 5.65
N CYS A 47 -6.65 1.45 6.48
CA CYS A 47 -5.20 1.29 6.44
C CYS A 47 -4.77 -0.17 6.61
N LYS A 48 -5.30 -0.86 7.63
CA LYS A 48 -5.03 -2.29 7.84
C LYS A 48 -5.45 -3.12 6.64
N ARG A 49 -6.66 -2.89 6.12
CA ARG A 49 -7.20 -3.69 5.02
C ARG A 49 -6.42 -3.50 3.71
N LEU A 50 -6.05 -2.26 3.39
CA LEU A 50 -5.18 -1.96 2.25
C LEU A 50 -3.80 -2.60 2.41
N GLY A 51 -3.24 -2.60 3.63
CA GLY A 51 -2.00 -3.31 3.95
C GLY A 51 -2.08 -4.81 3.67
N ASP A 52 -3.12 -5.48 4.18
CA ASP A 52 -3.34 -6.93 3.96
C ASP A 52 -3.49 -7.26 2.46
N ILE A 53 -4.26 -6.45 1.72
CA ILE A 53 -4.44 -6.62 0.28
C ILE A 53 -3.13 -6.36 -0.47
N GLY A 54 -2.35 -5.36 -0.05
CA GLY A 54 -1.04 -5.07 -0.60
C GLY A 54 -0.07 -6.23 -0.42
N VAL A 55 -0.01 -6.80 0.79
CA VAL A 55 0.80 -8.00 1.07
C VAL A 55 0.40 -9.16 0.16
N ARG A 56 -0.91 -9.40 0.01
CA ARG A 56 -1.40 -10.46 -0.88
C ARG A 56 -0.98 -10.22 -2.34
N ALA A 57 -1.16 -9.00 -2.86
CA ALA A 57 -0.76 -8.65 -4.22
C ALA A 57 0.76 -8.84 -4.44
N LEU A 58 1.59 -8.52 -3.44
CA LEU A 58 3.04 -8.78 -3.50
C LEU A 58 3.34 -10.29 -3.51
N GLN A 59 2.73 -11.07 -2.61
CA GLN A 59 2.95 -12.51 -2.49
C GLN A 59 2.53 -13.29 -3.74
N ASP A 60 1.45 -12.87 -4.41
CA ASP A 60 0.94 -13.55 -5.59
C ASP A 60 1.81 -13.30 -6.83
N ASN A 61 2.50 -12.16 -6.90
CA ASN A 61 3.24 -11.73 -8.09
C ASN A 61 4.77 -11.81 -7.97
N ILE A 62 5.34 -11.70 -6.77
CA ILE A 62 6.79 -11.83 -6.57
C ILE A 62 7.12 -13.31 -6.37
N LYS A 63 7.71 -13.93 -7.39
CA LYS A 63 8.08 -15.34 -7.43
C LYS A 63 9.52 -15.52 -7.90
N PRO A 64 10.25 -16.59 -7.50
CA PRO A 64 11.63 -16.79 -7.94
C PRO A 64 11.80 -16.90 -9.46
N ASP A 65 10.83 -17.47 -10.16
CA ASP A 65 10.88 -17.71 -11.61
C ASP A 65 10.83 -16.43 -12.47
N ILE A 66 10.19 -15.36 -11.97
CA ILE A 66 10.15 -14.06 -12.65
C ILE A 66 11.37 -13.18 -12.31
N LEU A 67 12.13 -13.54 -11.28
CA LEU A 67 13.28 -12.77 -10.82
C LEU A 67 14.57 -13.19 -11.51
N PRO A 68 15.52 -12.26 -11.74
CA PRO A 68 16.82 -12.62 -12.29
C PRO A 68 17.58 -13.52 -11.31
N ASN A 69 17.95 -14.71 -11.78
CA ASN A 69 18.64 -15.73 -10.97
C ASN A 69 17.88 -16.11 -9.68
N GLY A 70 16.55 -15.96 -9.65
CA GLY A 70 15.75 -16.20 -8.44
C GLY A 70 15.90 -15.16 -7.33
N LYS A 71 16.76 -14.15 -7.50
CA LYS A 71 17.12 -13.19 -6.46
C LYS A 71 16.39 -11.86 -6.61
N MET A 72 16.00 -11.29 -5.47
CA MET A 72 15.45 -9.94 -5.41
C MET A 72 16.58 -8.91 -5.43
N TYR A 73 16.55 -8.00 -6.39
CA TYR A 73 17.47 -6.86 -6.46
C TYR A 73 16.78 -5.59 -5.99
N TRP A 74 17.52 -4.70 -5.33
CA TRP A 74 16.97 -3.49 -4.75
C TRP A 74 16.24 -2.61 -5.76
N ASN A 75 16.81 -2.41 -6.95
CA ASN A 75 16.20 -1.62 -8.03
C ASN A 75 14.90 -2.25 -8.58
N ILE A 76 14.75 -3.57 -8.49
CA ILE A 76 13.51 -4.27 -8.86
C ILE A 76 12.48 -4.10 -7.74
N ALA A 77 12.88 -4.33 -6.49
CA ALA A 77 12.03 -4.16 -5.31
C ALA A 77 11.51 -2.73 -5.20
N GLU A 78 12.35 -1.72 -5.40
CA GLU A 78 11.96 -0.32 -5.40
C GLU A 78 10.88 -0.04 -6.45
N LYS A 79 11.11 -0.46 -7.70
CA LYS A 79 10.15 -0.25 -8.80
C LYS A 79 8.82 -0.96 -8.58
N ALA A 80 8.85 -2.14 -7.96
CA ALA A 80 7.66 -2.96 -7.74
C ALA A 80 6.87 -2.56 -6.48
N ILE A 81 7.55 -2.24 -5.38
CA ILE A 81 6.94 -2.08 -4.05
C ILE A 81 6.65 -0.61 -3.72
N LYS A 82 7.55 0.32 -4.07
CA LYS A 82 7.41 1.74 -3.72
C LYS A 82 6.11 2.35 -4.28
N PRO A 83 5.70 2.09 -5.53
CA PRO A 83 4.44 2.63 -6.05
C PRO A 83 3.21 2.16 -5.28
N LEU A 84 3.17 0.89 -4.87
CA LEU A 84 2.10 0.34 -4.04
C LEU A 84 2.02 1.05 -2.69
N MET A 85 3.17 1.29 -2.05
CA MET A 85 3.24 2.01 -0.76
C MET A 85 2.79 3.47 -0.90
N ILE A 86 3.18 4.15 -1.97
CA ILE A 86 2.72 5.52 -2.29
C ILE A 86 1.20 5.53 -2.45
N ASN A 87 0.63 4.57 -3.17
CA ASN A 87 -0.80 4.46 -3.39
C ASN A 87 -1.57 4.28 -2.07
N ILE A 88 -1.16 3.30 -1.24
CA ILE A 88 -1.76 3.05 0.08
C ILE A 88 -1.66 4.28 0.97
N HIS A 89 -0.48 4.89 1.06
CA HIS A 89 -0.27 6.11 1.84
C HIS A 89 -1.19 7.24 1.40
N THR A 90 -1.36 7.42 0.08
CA THR A 90 -2.20 8.47 -0.50
C THR A 90 -3.67 8.24 -0.13
N ILE A 91 -4.19 7.03 -0.35
CA ILE A 91 -5.59 6.69 -0.03
C ILE A 91 -5.87 6.91 1.46
N VAL A 92 -5.00 6.39 2.33
CA VAL A 92 -5.21 6.48 3.79
C VAL A 92 -5.15 7.92 4.28
N ASN A 93 -4.18 8.72 3.83
CA ASN A 93 -4.05 10.10 4.29
C ASN A 93 -5.16 11.00 3.74
N GLN A 94 -5.64 10.76 2.51
CA GLN A 94 -6.80 11.47 1.98
C GLN A 94 -8.05 11.17 2.78
N ALA A 95 -8.32 9.89 3.05
CA ALA A 95 -9.44 9.49 3.91
C ALA A 95 -9.33 10.06 5.33
N ALA A 96 -8.12 10.05 5.93
CA ALA A 96 -7.87 10.65 7.23
C ALA A 96 -8.19 12.15 7.24
N ALA A 97 -7.78 12.86 6.19
CA ALA A 97 -8.00 14.29 6.06
C ALA A 97 -9.48 14.62 5.90
N GLU A 98 -10.20 13.90 5.05
CA GLU A 98 -11.64 14.08 4.82
C GLU A 98 -12.47 13.81 6.08
N VAL A 99 -12.15 12.73 6.80
CA VAL A 99 -12.81 12.38 8.06
C VAL A 99 -12.53 13.44 9.13
N LEU A 100 -11.28 13.90 9.26
CA LEU A 100 -10.95 14.91 10.27
C LEU A 100 -11.60 16.26 9.95
N GLU A 101 -11.65 16.65 8.69
CA GLU A 101 -12.34 17.87 8.25
C GLU A 101 -13.84 17.80 8.58
N THR A 102 -14.47 16.65 8.35
CA THR A 102 -15.87 16.41 8.73
C THR A 102 -16.07 16.50 10.25
N GLU A 103 -15.21 15.87 11.04
CA GLU A 103 -15.25 15.93 12.50
C GLU A 103 -15.06 17.36 13.02
N HIS A 104 -14.14 18.13 12.43
CA HIS A 104 -13.91 19.55 12.75
C HIS A 104 -15.14 20.41 12.46
N GLN A 105 -15.74 20.26 11.28
CA GLN A 105 -16.95 20.99 10.89
C GLN A 105 -18.11 20.70 11.84
N ASN A 106 -18.31 19.43 12.20
CA ASN A 106 -19.35 19.03 13.16
C ASN A 106 -19.10 19.57 14.58
N ALA A 107 -17.84 19.78 14.95
CA ALA A 107 -17.44 20.35 16.24
C ALA A 107 -17.35 21.90 16.24
N GLY A 108 -17.58 22.56 15.11
CA GLY A 108 -17.39 24.02 14.97
C GLY A 108 -15.92 24.47 15.04
N ILE A 109 -14.98 23.56 14.81
CA ILE A 109 -13.53 23.82 14.82
C ILE A 109 -13.11 24.25 13.42
N HIS A 110 -12.44 25.40 13.32
CA HIS A 110 -12.00 25.99 12.04
C HIS A 110 -10.49 25.80 11.83
N ILE A 111 -10.02 24.56 12.00
CA ILE A 111 -8.60 24.18 11.84
C ILE A 111 -8.48 23.40 10.53
N LYS A 112 -7.62 23.91 9.64
CA LYS A 112 -7.33 23.24 8.37
C LYS A 112 -6.61 21.92 8.61
N THR A 113 -7.09 20.88 7.95
CA THR A 113 -6.47 19.56 8.00
C THR A 113 -5.12 19.54 7.27
N ILE A 114 -4.12 18.86 7.85
CA ILE A 114 -2.76 18.71 7.30
C ILE A 114 -2.57 17.26 6.85
N ILE A 115 -2.07 17.08 5.63
CA ILE A 115 -1.68 15.78 5.09
C ILE A 115 -0.19 15.57 5.35
N SER A 116 0.17 14.43 5.95
CA SER A 116 1.57 14.10 6.19
C SER A 116 2.30 13.78 4.87
N PRO A 117 3.57 14.20 4.72
CA PRO A 117 4.37 13.82 3.58
C PRO A 117 4.66 12.32 3.57
N PHE A 118 4.86 11.75 2.37
CA PHE A 118 5.24 10.35 2.21
C PHE A 118 6.60 10.08 2.91
N PRO A 119 6.70 9.04 3.77
CA PRO A 119 7.89 8.79 4.56
C PRO A 119 8.98 8.04 3.75
N GLU A 120 9.64 8.74 2.83
CA GLU A 120 10.64 8.17 1.89
C GLU A 120 11.68 7.28 2.57
N GLU A 121 12.45 7.82 3.53
CA GLU A 121 13.54 7.10 4.21
C GLU A 121 13.07 5.80 4.89
N ARG A 122 11.84 5.81 5.43
CA ARG A 122 11.26 4.63 6.09
C ARG A 122 10.92 3.54 5.07
N ILE A 123 10.43 3.92 3.90
CA ILE A 123 10.07 2.98 2.84
C ILE A 123 11.33 2.42 2.19
N GLU A 124 12.36 3.23 1.97
CA GLU A 124 13.67 2.76 1.50
C GLU A 124 14.28 1.75 2.47
N SER A 125 14.23 2.03 3.78
CA SER A 125 14.69 1.09 4.81
C SER A 125 13.89 -0.21 4.81
N LEU A 126 12.58 -0.15 4.58
CA LEU A 126 11.72 -1.34 4.46
C LEU A 126 12.08 -2.16 3.22
N ILE A 127 12.34 -1.51 2.08
CA ILE A 127 12.76 -2.19 0.84
C ILE A 127 14.11 -2.88 1.05
N ASN A 128 15.07 -2.23 1.71
CA ASN A 128 16.35 -2.85 2.08
C ASN A 128 16.13 -4.15 2.87
N ASN A 129 15.36 -4.07 3.96
CA ASN A 129 15.09 -5.22 4.82
C ASN A 129 14.35 -6.34 4.07
N PHE A 130 13.44 -5.99 3.16
CA PHE A 130 12.72 -6.96 2.34
C PHE A 130 13.66 -7.71 1.38
N VAL A 131 14.56 -6.99 0.70
CA VAL A 131 15.53 -7.58 -0.22
C VAL A 131 16.45 -8.56 0.51
N GLU A 132 16.96 -8.16 1.69
CA GLU A 132 17.79 -9.01 2.53
C GLU A 132 17.06 -10.26 2.99
N ALA A 133 15.85 -10.10 3.55
CA ALA A 133 15.06 -11.21 4.06
C ALA A 133 14.61 -12.19 2.95
N TYR A 134 14.22 -11.67 1.79
CA TYR A 134 13.82 -12.51 0.65
C TYR A 134 14.98 -13.39 0.19
N ASN A 135 16.17 -12.80 0.00
CA ASN A 135 17.32 -13.53 -0.50
C ASN A 135 17.90 -14.50 0.54
N ALA A 136 17.84 -14.18 1.83
CA ALA A 136 18.24 -15.10 2.89
C ALA A 136 17.32 -16.33 2.94
N GLY A 137 16.00 -16.14 2.82
CA GLY A 137 15.04 -17.25 2.78
C GLY A 137 15.25 -18.18 1.58
N THR A 138 15.64 -17.65 0.42
CA THR A 138 15.93 -18.49 -0.76
C THR A 138 17.21 -19.32 -0.65
N GLU A 139 18.14 -18.94 0.22
CA GLU A 139 19.40 -19.69 0.44
C GLU A 139 19.22 -20.88 1.41
N GLU A 140 18.13 -20.92 2.17
CA GLU A 140 17.80 -22.04 3.08
C GLU A 140 17.05 -23.19 2.38
N ASP A 141 16.44 -22.92 1.21
CA ASP A 141 15.66 -23.87 0.42
C ASP A 141 16.47 -24.59 -0.70
N GLU A 142 17.77 -24.26 -0.86
CA GLU A 142 18.74 -24.92 -1.77
C GLU A 142 19.60 -25.99 -1.06
#